data_AF-A0A3D5WQD9-F1
#
_entry.id   AF-A0A3D5WQD9-F1
#
_cell.length_a   1.000
_cell.length_b   1.000
_cell.length_c   1.000
_cell.angle_alpha   90.00
_cell.angle_beta   90.00
_cell.angle_gamma   90.00
#
_symmetry.space_group_name_H-M   'P 1'
#
loop_
_entity.id
_entity.type
_entity.pdbx_description
1 polymer ?
#
loop_
_entity_poly.entity_id
_entity_poly.type
_entity_poly.pdbx_seq_one_letter_code
_entity_poly.pdbx_strand_id
1 'polypeptide(L)'
;FLFLIGTGLGGAYEYLCSVFTEIVFGKVFWDYSHIPFNLGGRINLLYCFFWGFAAVIWFKNLYPILHHVIERILHRSKYLLTTVVAVFMICNIIVSMLALIRYDTREHSPKPKAHWEEVMDHYYPDETMRKIYPNAK
;
A
#
# COMPACT_ATOMS: atom_id res chain seq x y z
N PHE A 1 -3.03 22.69 -13.94
CA PHE A 1 -3.71 22.43 -12.66
C PHE A 1 -3.48 21.00 -12.17
N LEU A 2 -4.01 19.97 -12.85
CA LEU A 2 -3.82 18.55 -12.48
C LEU A 2 -2.36 18.11 -12.36
N PHE A 3 -1.48 18.58 -13.24
CA PHE A 3 -0.05 18.29 -13.16
C PHE A 3 0.60 18.81 -11.87
N LEU A 4 0.39 20.09 -11.54
CA LEU A 4 0.97 20.71 -10.33
C LEU A 4 0.43 20.07 -9.05
N ILE A 5 -0.87 19.75 -9.03
CA ILE A 5 -1.50 19.04 -7.91
C ILE A 5 -0.98 17.61 -7.83
N GLY A 6 -0.82 16.90 -8.94
CA GLY A 6 -0.27 15.54 -8.99
C GLY A 6 1.19 15.48 -8.56
N THR A 7 2.00 16.46 -8.96
CA THR A 7 3.40 16.59 -8.51
C THR A 7 3.47 16.88 -7.01
N GLY A 8 2.61 17.79 -6.51
CA GLY A 8 2.55 18.14 -5.09
C GLY A 8 2.01 17.01 -4.20
N LEU A 9 0.87 16.42 -4.56
CA LEU A 9 0.28 15.29 -3.83
C LEU A 9 1.11 14.02 -3.96
N GLY A 10 1.72 13.75 -5.13
CA GLY A 10 2.59 12.61 -5.33
C GLY A 10 3.82 12.70 -4.42
N GLY A 11 4.49 13.86 -4.39
CA GLY A 11 5.60 14.10 -3.46
C GLY A 11 5.18 14.07 -1.99
N ALA A 12 4.01 14.63 -1.65
CA ALA A 12 3.49 14.59 -0.29
C ALA A 12 3.10 13.16 0.14
N TYR A 13 2.54 12.35 -0.76
CA TYR A 13 2.17 10.96 -0.52
C TYR A 13 3.42 10.09 -0.35
N GLU A 14 4.44 10.26 -1.18
CA GLU A 14 5.71 9.54 -1.07
C GLU A 14 6.41 9.88 0.26
N TYR A 15 6.36 11.14 0.67
CA TYR A 15 6.84 11.57 1.99
C TYR A 15 6.03 10.98 3.13
N LEU A 16 4.69 11.08 3.08
CA LEU A 16 3.79 10.53 4.10
C LEU A 16 3.95 9.03 4.23
N CYS A 17 4.10 8.32 3.12
CA CYS A 17 4.29 6.88 3.11
C CYS A 17 5.66 6.53 3.72
N SER A 18 6.74 7.26 3.37
CA SER A 18 8.05 7.09 4.00
C SER A 18 8.03 7.33 5.51
N VAL A 19 7.34 8.39 5.96
CA VAL A 19 7.25 8.76 7.38
C VAL A 19 6.35 7.78 8.13
N PHE A 20 5.23 7.37 7.53
CA PHE A 20 4.34 6.36 8.11
C PHE A 20 5.06 5.02 8.28
N THR A 21 5.81 4.57 7.28
CA THR A 21 6.53 3.30 7.37
C THR A 21 7.70 3.35 8.34
N GLU A 22 8.35 4.51 8.48
CA GLU A 22 9.39 4.70 9.49
C GLU A 22 8.81 4.73 10.91
N ILE A 23 7.67 5.38 11.13
CA ILE A 23 7.04 5.47 12.45
C ILE A 23 6.43 4.12 12.86
N VAL A 24 5.78 3.42 11.94
CA VAL A 24 5.05 2.17 12.24
C VAL A 24 5.96 0.95 12.21
N PHE A 25 6.94 0.90 11.29
CA PHE A 25 7.78 -0.28 11.09
C PHE A 25 9.27 -0.03 11.38
N GLY A 26 9.71 1.21 11.63
CA GLY A 26 11.12 1.53 11.89
C GLY A 26 12.02 1.37 10.66
N LYS A 27 11.45 1.26 9.45
CA LYS A 27 12.17 0.90 8.23
C LYS A 27 11.91 1.91 7.12
N VAL A 28 12.97 2.27 6.41
CA VAL A 28 12.91 3.11 5.21
C VAL A 28 12.89 2.20 3.99
N PHE A 29 11.76 2.13 3.27
CA PHE A 29 11.60 1.24 2.11
C PHE A 29 12.32 1.72 0.84
N TRP A 30 12.74 2.99 0.78
CA TRP A 30 13.42 3.58 -0.36
C TRP A 30 14.39 4.67 0.10
N ASP A 31 15.68 4.49 -0.21
CA ASP A 31 16.74 5.45 0.04
C ASP A 31 17.17 6.10 -1.30
N TYR A 32 16.77 7.36 -1.50
CA TYR A 32 17.12 8.14 -2.69
C TYR A 32 18.30 9.09 -2.43
N SER A 33 19.11 8.85 -1.39
CA SER A 33 20.25 9.71 -0.99
C SER A 33 21.31 9.93 -2.09
N HIS A 34 21.37 9.04 -3.09
CA HIS A 34 22.37 9.11 -4.16
C HIS A 34 21.95 9.89 -5.42
N ILE A 35 20.73 10.45 -5.48
CA ILE A 35 20.22 11.14 -6.69
C ILE A 35 20.15 12.66 -6.45
N PRO A 36 20.73 13.51 -7.33
CA PRO A 36 20.68 14.97 -7.17
C PRO A 36 19.23 15.49 -7.18
N PHE A 37 18.96 16.53 -6.38
CA PHE A 37 17.61 17.08 -6.08
C PHE A 37 16.71 16.20 -5.19
N ASN A 38 17.34 15.48 -4.26
CA ASN A 38 16.66 14.77 -3.18
C ASN A 38 16.44 15.67 -1.95
N LEU A 39 15.20 15.74 -1.45
CA LEU A 39 14.89 16.34 -0.16
C LEU A 39 15.08 15.28 0.94
N GLY A 40 16.21 15.35 1.63
CA GLY A 40 16.52 14.54 2.81
C GLY A 40 16.66 13.03 2.54
N GLY A 41 17.01 12.61 1.32
CA GLY A 41 17.11 11.20 0.92
C GLY A 41 15.76 10.47 0.75
N ARG A 42 14.64 11.18 0.94
CA ARG A 42 13.29 10.60 1.09
C ARG A 42 12.32 10.94 -0.03
N ILE A 43 12.53 12.08 -0.70
CA ILE A 43 11.77 12.49 -1.89
C ILE A 43 12.75 12.94 -2.96
N ASN A 44 12.50 12.60 -4.21
CA ASN A 44 13.27 13.09 -5.34
C ASN A 44 12.36 13.90 -6.28
N LEU A 45 12.80 15.14 -6.57
CA LEU A 45 12.06 16.08 -7.40
C LEU A 45 11.72 15.51 -8.79
N LEU A 46 12.61 14.71 -9.39
CA LEU A 46 12.36 14.05 -10.68
C LEU A 46 11.18 13.08 -10.61
N TYR A 47 11.09 12.28 -9.55
CA TYR A 47 10.00 11.33 -9.37
C TYR A 47 8.67 12.03 -9.07
N CYS A 48 8.68 13.14 -8.32
CA CYS A 48 7.48 13.99 -8.17
C CYS A 48 6.95 14.48 -9.53
N PHE A 49 7.83 14.87 -10.46
CA PHE A 49 7.43 15.27 -11.81
C PHE A 49 6.82 14.10 -12.60
N PHE A 50 7.34 12.88 -12.45
CA PHE A 50 6.73 11.68 -13.01
C PHE A 50 5.33 11.42 -12.44
N TRP A 51 5.13 11.57 -11.13
CA TRP A 51 3.82 11.46 -10.50
C TRP A 51 2.83 12.50 -11.01
N GLY A 52 3.29 13.72 -11.32
CA GLY A 52 2.48 14.73 -12.01
C GLY A 52 1.99 14.28 -13.38
N PHE A 53 2.85 13.68 -14.21
CA PHE A 53 2.46 13.12 -15.51
C PHE A 53 1.54 11.91 -15.35
N ALA A 54 1.86 11.00 -14.43
CA ALA A 54 1.04 9.84 -14.11
C ALA A 54 -0.36 10.26 -13.66
N ALA A 55 -0.50 11.29 -12.83
CA ALA A 55 -1.79 11.83 -12.42
C ALA A 55 -2.60 12.35 -13.61
N VAL A 56 -1.98 13.10 -14.53
CA VAL A 56 -2.67 13.59 -15.73
C VAL A 56 -3.13 12.45 -16.62
N ILE A 57 -2.28 11.45 -16.88
CA ILE A 57 -2.62 10.27 -17.69
C ILE A 57 -3.73 9.46 -17.00
N TRP A 58 -3.64 9.29 -15.68
CA TRP A 58 -4.62 8.56 -14.90
C TRP A 58 -6.01 9.21 -15.00
N PHE A 59 -6.12 10.50 -14.69
CA PHE A 59 -7.40 11.20 -14.70
C PHE A 59 -7.99 11.34 -16.11
N LYS A 60 -7.14 11.52 -17.13
CA LYS A 60 -7.62 11.81 -18.48
C LYS A 60 -7.88 10.54 -19.32
N ASN A 61 -7.10 9.48 -19.13
CA ASN A 61 -7.17 8.30 -19.97
C ASN A 61 -7.68 7.08 -19.19
N LEU A 62 -7.18 6.83 -17.98
CA LEU A 62 -7.51 5.60 -17.26
C LEU A 62 -8.85 5.69 -16.52
N TYR A 63 -9.11 6.82 -15.86
CA TYR A 63 -10.36 7.05 -15.14
C TYR A 63 -11.62 6.84 -16.01
N PRO A 64 -11.75 7.41 -17.23
CA PRO A 64 -12.94 7.19 -18.04
C PRO A 64 -13.10 5.74 -18.47
N ILE A 65 -12.01 5.04 -18.78
CA ILE A 65 -12.05 3.61 -19.15
C ILE A 65 -12.49 2.76 -17.97
N LEU A 66 -11.87 2.95 -16.80
CA LEU A 66 -12.22 2.22 -15.57
C LEU A 66 -13.65 2.50 -15.16
N HIS A 67 -14.09 3.76 -15.20
CA HIS A 67 -15.48 4.12 -14.89
C HIS A 67 -16.46 3.37 -15.79
N HIS A 68 -16.21 3.32 -17.10
CA HIS A 68 -17.09 2.64 -18.04
C HIS A 68 -17.10 1.11 -17.84
N VAL A 69 -15.94 0.52 -17.51
CA VAL A 69 -15.84 -0.92 -17.18
C VAL A 69 -16.58 -1.24 -15.88
N ILE A 70 -16.38 -0.43 -14.84
CA ILE A 70 -17.04 -0.59 -13.53
C ILE A 70 -18.55 -0.45 -13.70
N GLU A 71 -19.04 0.59 -14.40
CA GLU A 71 -20.47 0.76 -14.67
C GLU A 71 -21.06 -0.41 -15.45
N ARG A 72 -20.33 -0.96 -16.42
CA ARG A 72 -20.77 -2.12 -17.19
C ARG A 72 -20.87 -3.39 -16.34
N ILE A 73 -19.92 -3.62 -15.45
CA ILE A 73 -19.94 -4.76 -14.51
C ILE A 73 -21.06 -4.60 -13.49
N LEU A 74 -21.27 -3.39 -12.97
CA LEU A 74 -22.26 -3.12 -11.92
C LEU A 74 -23.70 -3.01 -12.44
N HIS A 75 -23.94 -2.94 -13.75
CA HIS A 75 -25.19 -2.48 -14.38
C HIS A 75 -26.51 -3.11 -13.91
N ARG A 76 -26.50 -4.31 -13.29
CA ARG A 76 -27.71 -4.99 -12.75
C ARG A 76 -27.74 -5.12 -11.23
N SER A 77 -26.58 -5.15 -10.55
CA SER A 77 -26.49 -5.43 -9.10
C SER A 77 -25.47 -4.54 -8.40
N LYS A 78 -25.56 -3.22 -8.67
CA LYS A 78 -24.61 -2.18 -8.23
C LYS A 78 -24.32 -2.25 -6.72
N TYR A 79 -25.37 -2.37 -5.91
CA TYR A 79 -25.26 -2.32 -4.45
C TYR A 79 -24.70 -3.61 -3.87
N LEU A 80 -25.24 -4.77 -4.26
CA LEU A 80 -24.83 -6.06 -3.70
C LEU A 80 -23.36 -6.37 -4.01
N LEU A 81 -22.94 -6.23 -5.27
CA LEU A 81 -21.58 -6.55 -5.68
C LEU A 81 -20.57 -5.62 -4.99
N THR A 82 -20.85 -4.31 -4.95
CA THR A 82 -19.97 -3.34 -4.30
C THR A 82 -19.85 -3.62 -2.81
N THR A 83 -20.96 -3.90 -2.12
CA THR A 83 -20.94 -4.22 -0.69
C THR A 83 -20.17 -5.51 -0.40
N VAL A 84 -20.37 -6.57 -1.20
CA VAL A 84 -19.65 -7.84 -1.02
C VAL A 84 -18.15 -7.65 -1.23
N VAL A 85 -17.75 -6.95 -2.31
CA VAL A 85 -16.33 -6.66 -2.57
C VAL A 85 -15.73 -5.77 -1.48
N ALA A 86 -16.46 -4.75 -1.01
CA ALA A 86 -16.01 -3.87 0.06
C ALA A 86 -15.79 -4.64 1.37
N VAL A 87 -16.76 -5.48 1.77
CA VAL A 87 -16.63 -6.34 2.96
C VAL A 87 -15.47 -7.31 2.82
N PHE A 88 -15.33 -7.95 1.65
CA PHE A 88 -14.19 -8.83 1.37
C PHE A 88 -12.86 -8.09 1.49
N MET A 89 -12.74 -6.89 0.94
CA MET A 89 -11.51 -6.08 1.04
C MET A 89 -11.22 -5.65 2.47
N ILE A 90 -12.23 -5.30 3.26
CA ILE A 90 -12.06 -4.99 4.69
C ILE A 90 -11.52 -6.21 5.43
N CYS A 91 -12.13 -7.39 5.24
CA CYS A 91 -11.63 -8.63 5.83
C CYS A 91 -10.19 -8.95 5.40
N ASN A 92 -9.88 -8.78 4.11
CA ASN A 92 -8.54 -9.00 3.57
C ASN A 92 -7.50 -8.07 4.21
N ILE A 93 -7.83 -6.79 4.37
CA ILE A 93 -6.96 -5.82 5.05
C ILE A 93 -6.73 -6.22 6.50
N ILE A 94 -7.79 -6.59 7.23
CA ILE A 94 -7.69 -7.04 8.63
C ILE A 94 -6.78 -8.26 8.75
N VAL A 95 -6.97 -9.28 7.90
CA VAL A 95 -6.13 -10.50 7.91
C VAL A 95 -4.69 -10.15 7.57
N SER A 96 -4.46 -9.31 6.57
CA SER A 96 -3.11 -8.86 6.18
C SER A 96 -2.41 -8.09 7.31
N MET A 97 -3.15 -7.22 8.02
CA MET A 97 -2.63 -6.52 9.19
C MET A 97 -2.29 -7.47 10.34
N LEU A 98 -3.17 -8.44 10.65
CA LEU A 98 -2.92 -9.44 11.69
C LEU A 98 -1.71 -10.31 11.36
N ALA A 99 -1.54 -10.71 10.10
CA ALA A 99 -0.39 -11.47 9.64
C ALA A 99 0.91 -10.66 9.80
N LEU A 100 0.90 -9.36 9.45
CA LEU A 100 2.05 -8.47 9.64
C LEU A 100 2.38 -8.25 11.12
N ILE A 101 1.37 -7.97 11.96
CA ILE A 101 1.56 -7.79 13.42
C ILE A 101 2.14 -9.06 14.04
N ARG A 102 1.63 -10.24 13.66
CA ARG A 102 2.15 -11.51 14.18
C ARG A 102 3.57 -11.77 13.70
N TYR A 103 3.89 -11.47 12.44
CA TYR A 103 5.24 -11.61 11.89
C TYR A 103 6.25 -10.74 12.65
N ASP A 104 5.92 -9.47 12.95
CA ASP A 104 6.75 -8.58 13.79
C ASP A 104 6.85 -9.07 15.25
N THR A 105 5.73 -9.52 15.82
CA THR A 105 5.69 -10.03 17.20
C THR A 105 6.48 -11.33 17.36
N ARG A 106 6.56 -12.18 16.32
CA ARG A 106 7.36 -13.44 16.34
C ARG A 106 8.84 -13.17 16.56
N GLU A 107 9.37 -12.06 16.04
CA GLU A 107 10.79 -11.69 16.25
C GLU A 107 11.10 -11.44 17.73
N HIS A 108 10.14 -10.89 18.48
CA HIS A 108 10.31 -10.50 19.89
C HIS A 108 9.72 -11.52 20.88
N SER A 109 8.74 -12.33 20.46
CA SER A 109 8.02 -13.31 21.28
C SER A 109 7.61 -14.51 20.40
N PRO A 110 8.47 -15.54 20.31
CA PRO A 110 8.29 -16.64 19.36
C PRO A 110 7.11 -17.56 19.70
N LYS A 111 6.65 -17.61 20.96
CA LYS A 111 5.53 -18.47 21.35
C LYS A 111 4.19 -17.72 21.25
N PRO A 112 3.19 -18.28 20.55
CA PRO A 112 1.86 -17.69 20.48
C PRO A 112 1.20 -17.72 21.87
N LYS A 113 0.55 -16.62 22.23
CA LYS A 113 -0.16 -16.44 23.51
C LYS A 113 -1.67 -16.55 23.35
N ALA A 114 -2.19 -16.38 22.13
CA ALA A 114 -3.61 -16.37 21.82
C ALA A 114 -3.94 -17.25 20.60
N HIS A 115 -5.17 -17.74 20.54
CA HIS A 115 -5.61 -18.66 19.48
C HIS A 115 -5.51 -18.06 18.07
N TRP A 116 -5.75 -16.75 17.91
CA TRP A 116 -5.61 -16.11 16.60
C TRP A 116 -4.15 -16.06 16.13
N GLU A 117 -3.17 -16.02 17.05
CA GLU A 117 -1.75 -16.06 16.73
C GLU A 117 -1.36 -17.44 16.20
N GLU A 118 -1.87 -18.53 16.80
CA GLU A 118 -1.67 -19.90 16.29
C GLU A 118 -2.24 -20.07 14.88
N VAL A 119 -3.43 -19.51 14.62
CA VAL A 119 -4.05 -19.53 13.28
C VAL A 119 -3.20 -18.76 12.28
N MET A 120 -2.70 -17.57 12.63
CA MET A 120 -1.81 -16.80 11.75
C MET A 120 -0.46 -17.52 11.53
N ASP A 121 0.06 -18.24 12.52
CA ASP A 121 1.27 -19.06 12.39
C ASP A 121 1.08 -20.25 11.45
N HIS A 122 -0.11 -20.84 11.41
CA HIS A 122 -0.43 -21.94 10.52
C HIS A 122 -0.61 -21.50 9.06
N TYR A 123 -1.38 -20.43 8.82
CA TYR A 123 -1.69 -19.97 7.45
C TYR A 123 -0.63 -19.04 6.86
N TYR A 124 0.05 -18.26 7.71
CA TYR A 124 1.08 -17.29 7.30
C TYR A 124 2.41 -17.54 8.06
N PRO A 125 3.09 -18.67 7.78
CA PRO A 125 4.42 -18.94 8.33
C PRO A 125 5.46 -17.98 7.75
N ASP A 126 6.63 -17.89 8.39
CA ASP A 126 7.69 -16.93 8.03
C ASP A 126 8.17 -17.10 6.59
N GLU A 127 8.15 -18.32 6.05
CA GLU A 127 8.50 -18.57 4.64
C GLU A 127 7.52 -17.90 3.68
N THR A 128 6.22 -17.91 4.00
CA THR A 128 5.18 -17.27 3.22
C THR A 128 5.28 -15.76 3.36
N MET A 129 5.50 -15.25 4.58
CA MET A 129 5.67 -13.82 4.83
C MET A 129 6.91 -13.26 4.12
N ARG A 130 8.02 -14.00 4.06
CA ARG A 130 9.22 -13.60 3.28
C ARG A 130 8.99 -13.61 1.77
N LYS A 131 8.09 -14.45 1.25
CA LYS A 131 7.70 -14.43 -0.18
C LYS A 131 6.79 -13.25 -0.51
N ILE A 132 5.85 -12.94 0.37
CA ILE A 132 4.87 -11.86 0.16
C ILE A 132 5.50 -10.49 0.46
N TYR A 133 6.34 -10.40 1.48
CA TYR A 133 7.02 -9.18 1.95
C TYR A 133 8.54 -9.37 2.01
N PRO A 134 9.22 -9.57 0.87
CA PRO A 134 10.67 -9.84 0.82
C PRO A 134 11.53 -8.68 1.34
N ASN A 135 11.00 -7.46 1.34
CA ASN A 135 11.67 -6.25 1.81
C ASN A 135 11.17 -5.77 3.18
N ALA A 136 10.27 -6.50 3.84
CA ALA A 136 9.99 -6.29 5.26
C ALA A 136 11.16 -6.89 6.06
N LYS A 137 12.31 -6.22 6.00
CA LYS A 137 13.34 -6.41 7.00
C LYS A 137 12.85 -5.77 8.26
#